data_AF-J0U9A4-F1
#
_entry.id   AF-J0U9A4-F1
#
_cell.length_a   1.000
_cell.length_b   1.000
_cell.length_c   1.000
_cell.angle_alpha   90.00
_cell.angle_beta   90.00
_cell.angle_gamma   90.00
#
_symmetry.space_group_name_H-M   'P 1'
#
loop_
_entity.id
_entity.type
_entity.pdbx_description
1 polymer ?
#
loop_
_entity_poly.entity_id
_entity_poly.type
_entity_poly.pdbx_seq_one_letter_code
_entity_poly.pdbx_strand_id
1 'polypeptide(L)' 'MDHPDLQGLRRFTLATGDAHGLYAGFGFTAPLRPQSLMERYFPALYETGAAAP' A
#
# COMPACT_ATOMS: atom_id res chain seq x y z
N MET A 1 10.99 1.71 12.35
CA MET A 1 9.86 2.68 12.34
C MET A 1 10.20 3.78 13.33
N ASP A 2 11.19 4.62 13.00
CA ASP A 2 11.74 5.63 13.92
C ASP A 2 11.40 7.07 13.52
N HIS A 3 10.45 7.25 12.61
CA HIS A 3 9.99 8.59 12.30
C HIS A 3 9.11 9.08 13.47
N PRO A 4 9.47 10.18 14.14
CA PRO A 4 8.78 10.66 15.36
C PRO A 4 7.30 10.96 15.12
N ASP A 5 6.94 11.40 13.91
CA ASP A 5 5.56 11.75 13.57
C ASP A 5 4.67 10.54 13.22
N LEU A 6 5.25 9.35 13.07
CA LEU A 6 4.50 8.13 12.73
C LEU A 6 4.10 7.31 13.98
N GLN A 7 4.33 7.85 15.17
CA GLN A 7 3.97 7.20 16.43
C GLN A 7 2.48 7.41 16.73
N GLY A 8 1.83 6.38 17.29
CA GLY A 8 0.42 6.48 17.73
C GLY A 8 -0.62 6.54 16.60
N LEU A 9 -0.26 6.25 15.35
CA LEU A 9 -1.21 6.17 14.25
C LEU A 9 -2.24 5.06 14.52
N ARG A 10 -3.53 5.39 14.39
CA ARG A 10 -4.63 4.41 14.52
C ARG A 10 -4.54 3.29 13.49
N ARG A 11 -3.97 3.55 12.31
CA ARG A 11 -3.86 2.60 11.20
C ARG A 11 -2.75 3.04 10.24
N PHE A 12 -1.92 2.07 9.84
CA PHE A 12 -0.90 2.22 8.81
C PHE A 12 -1.13 1.12 7.76
N THR A 13 -1.31 1.51 6.48
CA THR A 13 -1.66 0.60 5.38
C THR A 13 -0.56 0.60 4.33
N LEU A 14 -0.33 -0.55 3.70
CA LEU A 14 0.52 -0.70 2.52
C LEU A 14 -0.13 -1.63 1.51
N ALA A 15 0.26 -1.52 0.25
CA ALA A 15 -0.04 -2.49 -0.80
C ALA A 15 1.28 -3.07 -1.31
N THR A 16 1.38 -4.39 -1.37
CA THR A 16 2.56 -5.10 -1.88
C THR A 16 2.10 -6.24 -2.79
N GLY A 17 2.83 -6.49 -3.88
CA GLY A 17 2.51 -7.57 -4.81
C GLY A 17 2.93 -8.94 -4.28
N ASP A 18 4.15 -9.04 -3.75
CA ASP A 18 4.79 -10.31 -3.38
C ASP A 18 5.54 -10.27 -2.04
N ALA A 19 5.89 -9.10 -1.51
CA ALA A 19 6.68 -8.94 -0.29
C ALA A 19 5.85 -9.04 1.01
N HIS A 20 4.76 -9.81 1.03
CA HIS A 20 3.87 -9.94 2.18
C HIS A 20 4.61 -10.43 3.44
N GLY A 21 5.44 -11.47 3.31
CA GLY A 21 6.20 -12.03 4.43
C GLY A 21 7.23 -11.05 5.02
N LEU A 22 7.83 -10.21 4.16
CA LEU A 22 8.73 -9.14 4.61
C LEU A 22 8.00 -8.16 5.53
N TYR A 23 6.81 -7.69 5.12
CA TYR A 23 6.04 -6.73 5.90
C TYR A 23 5.36 -7.33 7.13
N ALA A 24 5.03 -8.62 7.11
CA ALA A 24 4.56 -9.34 8.29
C ALA A 24 5.58 -9.28 9.45
N GLY A 25 6.89 -9.33 9.13
CA GLY A 25 7.97 -9.16 10.10
C GLY A 25 8.00 -7.79 10.81
N PHE A 26 7.36 -6.77 10.23
CA PHE A 26 7.21 -5.44 10.82
C PHE A 26 5.84 -5.23 11.49
N GLY A 27 5.05 -6.28 11.67
CA GLY A 27 3.74 -6.23 12.33
C GLY A 27 2.58 -5.84 11.41
N PHE A 28 2.81 -5.73 10.10
CA PHE A 28 1.70 -5.60 9.16
C PHE A 28 0.91 -6.91 9.08
N THR A 29 -0.40 -6.77 8.92
CA THR A 29 -1.32 -7.90 8.77
C THR A 29 -2.26 -7.64 7.60
N ALA A 30 -2.91 -8.69 7.10
CA ALA A 30 -4.01 -8.50 6.17
C ALA A 30 -5.06 -7.56 6.81
N PRO A 31 -5.70 -6.66 6.03
CA PRO A 31 -6.68 -5.74 6.57
C PRO A 31 -7.76 -6.47 7.38
N LEU A 32 -8.01 -6.04 8.62
CA LEU A 32 -9.00 -6.70 9.50
C LEU A 32 -10.44 -6.65 8.95
N ARG A 33 -10.74 -5.62 8.16
CA ARG A 33 -12.04 -5.41 7.51
C ARG A 33 -11.80 -5.07 6.03
N PRO A 34 -11.43 -6.05 5.18
CA PRO A 34 -11.09 -5.79 3.79
C PRO A 34 -12.27 -5.20 3.00
N GLN A 35 -13.51 -5.55 3.37
CA GLN A 35 -14.74 -5.01 2.77
C GLN A 35 -14.95 -3.51 3.01
N SER A 36 -14.19 -2.90 3.93
CA SER A 36 -14.24 -1.45 4.19
C SER A 36 -13.26 -0.64 3.34
N LEU A 37 -12.37 -1.32 2.61
CA LEU A 37 -11.40 -0.67 1.73
C LEU A 37 -12.02 -0.45 0.35
N MET A 38 -11.76 0.72 -0.20
CA MET A 38 -12.12 1.07 -1.57
C MET A 38 -10.97 1.86 -2.18
N GLU A 39 -10.73 1.66 -3.48
CA GLU A 39 -9.71 2.39 -4.21
C GLU A 39 -10.13 2.64 -5.66
N ARG A 40 -9.53 3.66 -6.29
CA ARG A 40 -9.55 3.84 -7.74
C ARG A 40 -8.21 3.36 -8.28
N TYR A 41 -8.16 2.10 -8.71
CA TYR A 41 -6.93 1.43 -9.10
C TYR A 41 -6.70 1.51 -10.62
N PHE A 42 -5.70 2.28 -11.06
CA PHE A 42 -5.29 2.42 -12.46
C PHE A 42 -3.81 2.00 -12.61
N PRO A 43 -3.50 0.68 -12.57
CA PRO A 43 -2.11 0.21 -12.52
C PRO A 43 -1.28 0.56 -13.76
N ALA A 44 -1.93 0.71 -14.92
CA ALA A 44 -1.31 0.98 -16.22
C ALA A 44 -1.44 2.44 -16.67
N LEU A 45 -1.75 3.38 -15.78
CA LEU A 45 -2.10 4.77 -16.13
C LEU A 45 -1.04 5.48 -16.99
N TYR A 46 0.23 5.06 -16.87
CA TYR A 46 1.36 5.68 -17.57
C TYR A 46 1.85 4.88 -18.79
N GLU A 47 1.24 3.74 -19.11
CA GLU A 47 1.67 2.90 -20.23
C GLU A 47 1.29 3.52 -21.61
N THR A 48 0.35 4.48 -21.64
CA THR A 48 -0.06 5.21 -22.87
C THR A 48 0.59 6.59 -23.00
N GLY A 49 1.83 6.76 -22.55
CA GLY A 49 2.63 7.99 -22.74
C GLY A 49 3.65 7.94 -23.88
N ALA A 50 3.89 6.77 -24.48
CA ALA A 50 4.89 6.59 -25.53
C ALA A 50 4.30 6.73 -26.94
N ALA A 51 3.75 7.91 -27.25
CA ALA A 51 3.58 8.39 -28.63
C ALA A 51 3.24 9.89 -28.61
N ALA A 52 4.23 10.73 -28.32
CA ALA A 52 4.25 12.10 -28.83
C ALA A 52 5.22 12.11 -30.04
N PRO A 53 4.79 12.61 -31.21
CA PRO A 53 5.70 12.79 -32.36
C PRO A 53 6.78 13.84 -32.08
#